data_AF-A0A3Q9UV70-F1
#
_entry.id   AF-A0A3Q9UV70-F1
#
_cell.length_a   1.000
_cell.length_b   1.000
_cell.length_c   1.000
_cell.angle_alpha   90.00
_cell.angle_beta   90.00
_cell.angle_gamma   90.00
#
_symmetry.space_group_name_H-M   'P 1'
#
loop_
_entity.id
_entity.type
_entity.pdbx_description
1 polymer ?
#
loop_
_entity_poly.entity_id
_entity_poly.type
_entity_poly.pdbx_seq_one_letter_code
_entity_poly.pdbx_strand_id
1 'polypeptide(L)'
;MTEIHHSAAASSASSGSSASRGLSRRALTAAAWTVPVVAVAVATPAAAASTADIGAFVLAGSCGNAGITGPGFTLRAGSGDVPVGTTIVIVGSRVPSIGTFTATSDIVTISSPSSTARLVTFIGPLPAGAFLGLRTTLSLTTAFVLTATLTLPEGYVGSGAKSTASVSSDRVFCSVS
;
A
#
# COMPACT_ATOMS: atom_id res chain seq x y z
N MET A 1 37.37 -42.72 -89.16
CA MET A 1 35.91 -42.54 -88.97
C MET A 1 35.76 -41.41 -87.95
N THR A 2 35.50 -40.15 -88.28
CA THR A 2 35.07 -39.48 -89.51
C THR A 2 35.42 -37.99 -89.34
N GLU A 3 35.87 -37.33 -90.40
CA GLU A 3 36.09 -35.87 -90.54
C GLU A 3 34.89 -35.02 -90.07
N ILE A 4 35.11 -33.73 -89.76
CA ILE A 4 34.62 -32.54 -90.53
C ILE A 4 35.35 -31.27 -90.03
N HIS A 5 36.06 -30.59 -90.93
CA HIS A 5 36.53 -29.19 -90.84
C HIS A 5 35.42 -28.21 -91.31
N HIS A 6 35.61 -26.90 -91.09
CA HIS A 6 35.00 -25.68 -91.71
C HIS A 6 34.50 -24.70 -90.62
N SER A 7 34.62 -23.37 -90.66
CA SER A 7 35.23 -22.39 -91.57
C SER A 7 35.07 -20.97 -90.98
N ALA A 8 35.86 -20.02 -91.50
CA ALA A 8 35.63 -18.55 -91.64
C ALA A 8 35.50 -17.70 -90.34
N ALA A 9 36.33 -16.68 -90.06
CA ALA A 9 36.72 -15.47 -90.80
C ALA A 9 35.65 -14.34 -90.83
N ALA A 10 35.96 -13.29 -90.04
CA ALA A 10 36.00 -11.86 -90.40
C ALA A 10 34.78 -10.92 -90.21
N SER A 11 35.13 -9.74 -89.65
CA SER A 11 34.59 -8.39 -89.92
C SER A 11 33.26 -8.01 -89.25
N SER A 12 33.01 -6.80 -88.72
CA SER A 12 33.61 -5.47 -88.93
C SER A 12 32.93 -4.43 -88.01
N ALA A 13 33.70 -3.41 -87.59
CA ALA A 13 33.34 -1.98 -87.30
C ALA A 13 32.19 -1.69 -86.28
N SER A 14 32.14 -0.59 -85.52
CA SER A 14 32.62 0.77 -85.73
C SER A 14 32.69 1.58 -84.40
N SER A 15 33.72 2.43 -84.35
CA SER A 15 33.91 3.72 -83.67
C SER A 15 32.81 4.36 -82.79
N GLY A 16 33.25 5.00 -81.70
CA GLY A 16 32.59 6.20 -81.19
C GLY A 16 32.94 6.61 -79.76
N SER A 17 34.16 7.10 -79.52
CA SER A 17 34.52 7.78 -78.26
C SER A 17 33.87 9.17 -78.20
N SER A 18 33.20 9.48 -77.09
CA SER A 18 33.13 10.82 -76.49
C SER A 18 32.98 10.68 -74.98
N ALA A 19 33.82 11.42 -74.26
CA ALA A 19 34.07 11.29 -72.83
C ALA A 19 32.94 11.87 -71.96
N SER A 20 32.78 11.31 -70.76
CA SER A 20 32.43 12.11 -69.56
C SER A 20 32.99 11.43 -68.31
N ARG A 21 33.93 12.11 -67.64
CA ARG A 21 34.31 11.83 -66.25
C ARG A 21 33.18 12.33 -65.36
N GLY A 22 32.89 11.60 -64.29
CA GLY A 22 32.29 12.19 -63.09
C GLY A 22 31.18 11.38 -62.46
N LEU A 23 31.43 11.06 -61.18
CA LEU A 23 30.43 10.88 -60.11
C LEU A 23 29.71 9.52 -60.09
N SER A 24 30.15 8.63 -59.20
CA SER A 24 29.80 8.59 -57.77
C SER A 24 28.55 7.73 -57.57
N ARG A 25 28.77 6.52 -57.04
CA ARG A 25 27.78 5.48 -56.81
C ARG A 25 26.78 5.94 -55.76
N ARG A 26 25.74 6.65 -56.20
CA ARG A 26 24.53 6.84 -55.41
C ARG A 26 23.54 5.76 -55.84
N ALA A 27 23.63 4.60 -55.22
CA ALA A 27 22.63 3.56 -55.30
C ALA A 27 22.20 3.17 -53.87
N LEU A 28 21.27 3.99 -53.37
CA LEU A 28 20.11 3.63 -52.58
C LEU A 28 20.34 2.67 -51.39
N THR A 29 20.52 3.28 -50.21
CA THR A 29 20.33 2.65 -48.90
C THR A 29 18.94 2.02 -48.81
N ALA A 30 18.89 0.70 -48.75
CA ALA A 30 17.67 -0.08 -48.61
C ALA A 30 17.11 0.01 -47.19
N ALA A 31 15.77 0.11 -47.15
CA ALA A 31 14.84 -0.10 -46.04
C ALA A 31 14.82 0.90 -44.87
N ALA A 32 13.82 1.78 -44.92
CA ALA A 32 13.45 2.81 -43.94
C ALA A 32 12.56 2.31 -42.77
N TRP A 33 12.68 1.06 -42.33
CA TRP A 33 11.82 0.54 -41.25
C TRP A 33 12.58 -0.41 -40.33
N THR A 34 13.53 0.13 -39.57
CA THR A 34 14.03 -0.53 -38.35
C THR A 34 13.60 0.33 -37.17
N VAL A 35 12.34 0.18 -36.77
CA VAL A 35 11.90 0.63 -35.44
C VAL A 35 12.58 -0.30 -34.46
N PRO A 36 13.46 0.18 -33.56
CA PRO A 36 13.91 -0.65 -32.46
C PRO A 36 12.69 -0.95 -31.61
N VAL A 37 12.17 -2.18 -31.72
CA VAL A 37 11.21 -2.71 -30.76
C VAL A 37 11.99 -2.92 -29.48
N VAL A 38 12.17 -1.86 -28.71
CA VAL A 38 12.47 -1.98 -27.30
C VAL A 38 11.17 -2.48 -26.69
N ALA A 39 11.00 -3.80 -26.69
CA ALA A 39 10.10 -4.44 -25.76
C ALA A 39 10.67 -4.14 -24.37
N VAL A 40 10.31 -2.99 -23.81
CA VAL A 40 10.31 -2.82 -22.37
C VAL A 40 9.26 -3.81 -21.91
N ALA A 41 9.71 -5.03 -21.61
CA ALA A 41 9.06 -5.83 -20.61
C ALA A 41 9.14 -4.99 -19.34
N VAL A 42 8.19 -4.06 -19.19
CA VAL A 42 7.71 -3.72 -17.88
C VAL A 42 7.22 -5.06 -17.36
N ALA A 43 8.13 -5.75 -16.66
CA ALA A 43 7.72 -6.43 -15.46
C ALA A 43 7.03 -5.32 -14.66
N THR A 44 5.74 -5.11 -14.94
CA THR A 44 4.81 -4.75 -13.89
C THR A 44 5.21 -5.69 -12.77
N PRO A 45 5.71 -5.19 -11.64
CA PRO A 45 5.75 -6.03 -10.47
C PRO A 45 4.28 -6.36 -10.27
N ALA A 46 3.87 -7.54 -10.73
CA ALA A 46 2.71 -8.23 -10.20
C ALA A 46 3.09 -8.74 -8.80
N ALA A 47 3.62 -7.85 -7.96
CA ALA A 47 2.97 -7.62 -6.69
C ALA A 47 1.66 -6.93 -7.07
N ALA A 48 0.61 -7.62 -7.52
CA ALA A 48 -0.15 -8.46 -6.61
C ALA A 48 0.08 -7.94 -5.18
N ALA A 49 -0.43 -6.73 -4.92
CA ALA A 49 -0.75 -6.31 -3.58
C ALA A 49 -1.72 -7.36 -3.05
N SER A 50 -1.18 -8.49 -2.58
CA SER A 50 -1.91 -9.47 -1.82
C SER A 50 -2.18 -8.77 -0.51
N THR A 51 -3.28 -8.00 -0.48
CA THR A 51 -3.78 -7.42 0.75
C THR A 51 -4.16 -8.59 1.63
N ALA A 52 -3.41 -8.78 2.72
CA ALA A 52 -3.74 -9.79 3.71
C ALA A 52 -5.01 -9.33 4.43
N ASP A 53 -6.09 -10.08 4.24
CA ASP A 53 -7.32 -9.84 4.98
C ASP A 53 -7.21 -10.47 6.37
N ILE A 54 -7.33 -9.64 7.42
CA ILE A 54 -7.28 -10.09 8.82
C ILE A 54 -8.68 -10.31 9.40
N GLY A 55 -9.71 -10.25 8.55
CA GLY A 55 -11.11 -10.41 8.90
C GLY A 55 -11.72 -9.26 9.70
N ALA A 56 -12.92 -9.52 10.22
CA ALA A 56 -13.76 -8.55 10.92
C ALA A 56 -13.28 -8.29 12.37
N PHE A 57 -12.14 -7.60 12.51
CA PHE A 57 -11.73 -7.08 13.81
C PHE A 57 -12.72 -6.02 14.31
N VAL A 58 -12.84 -5.89 15.64
CA VAL A 58 -13.80 -4.97 16.25
C VAL A 58 -13.12 -4.10 17.28
N LEU A 59 -13.07 -2.80 17.02
CA LEU A 59 -12.80 -1.79 18.01
C LEU A 59 -14.13 -1.39 18.68
N ALA A 60 -14.20 -1.51 20.00
CA ALA A 60 -15.38 -1.20 20.78
C ALA A 60 -15.04 -0.26 21.93
N GLY A 61 -15.93 0.72 22.19
CA GLY A 61 -15.86 1.56 23.37
C GLY A 61 -16.27 0.78 24.63
N SER A 62 -15.72 1.18 25.77
CA SER A 62 -16.13 0.69 27.08
C SER A 62 -16.19 1.86 28.05
N CYS A 63 -17.32 1.97 28.75
CA CYS A 63 -17.44 2.91 29.87
C CYS A 63 -16.59 2.51 31.08
N GLY A 64 -16.09 1.26 31.12
CA GLY A 64 -15.47 0.73 32.33
C GLY A 64 -16.46 0.64 33.49
N ASN A 65 -15.92 0.54 34.70
CA ASN A 65 -16.67 0.50 35.95
C ASN A 65 -16.20 1.64 36.83
N ALA A 66 -17.12 2.52 37.23
CA ALA A 66 -16.82 3.65 38.11
C ALA A 66 -16.06 3.18 39.36
N GLY A 67 -14.86 3.74 39.58
CA GLY A 67 -14.01 3.44 40.74
C GLY A 67 -13.13 2.18 40.65
N ILE A 68 -13.25 1.37 39.58
CA ILE A 68 -12.43 0.15 39.40
C ILE A 68 -11.61 0.23 38.10
N THR A 69 -12.29 0.48 36.98
CA THR A 69 -11.68 0.49 35.64
C THR A 69 -12.20 1.71 34.90
N GLY A 70 -11.30 2.62 34.50
CA GLY A 70 -11.71 3.80 33.75
C GLY A 70 -12.25 3.47 32.35
N PRO A 71 -12.84 4.46 31.66
CA PRO A 71 -13.33 4.29 30.30
C PRO A 71 -12.18 3.98 29.33
N GLY A 72 -12.53 3.54 28.13
CA GLY A 72 -11.57 3.38 27.05
C GLY A 72 -12.08 2.48 25.94
N PHE A 73 -11.18 1.70 25.36
CA PHE A 73 -11.46 0.91 24.16
C PHE A 73 -11.00 -0.52 24.33
N THR A 74 -11.63 -1.43 23.60
CA THR A 74 -11.22 -2.83 23.52
C THR A 74 -11.18 -3.18 22.04
N LEU A 75 -10.01 -3.59 21.56
CA LEU A 75 -9.84 -4.17 20.24
C LEU A 75 -9.93 -5.68 20.35
N ARG A 76 -10.76 -6.30 19.52
CA ARG A 76 -10.77 -7.74 19.28
C ARG A 76 -10.21 -8.02 17.89
N ALA A 77 -9.17 -8.84 17.79
CA ALA A 77 -8.64 -9.30 16.52
C ALA A 77 -9.67 -10.16 15.77
N GLY A 78 -9.62 -10.10 14.43
CA GLY A 78 -10.47 -10.89 13.55
C GLY A 78 -9.99 -12.33 13.42
N SER A 79 -10.15 -12.89 12.21
CA SER A 79 -9.66 -14.21 11.86
C SER A 79 -8.14 -14.25 11.60
N GLY A 80 -7.53 -13.10 11.35
CA GLY A 80 -6.08 -12.95 11.21
C GLY A 80 -5.48 -12.11 12.34
N ASP A 81 -4.15 -12.20 12.47
CA ASP A 81 -3.38 -11.42 13.42
C ASP A 81 -3.40 -9.93 13.03
N VAL A 82 -3.57 -9.06 14.01
CA VAL A 82 -3.38 -7.61 13.79
C VAL A 82 -1.87 -7.36 13.72
N PRO A 83 -1.34 -6.84 12.59
CA PRO A 83 0.09 -6.74 12.38
C PRO A 83 0.74 -5.62 13.19
N VAL A 84 2.04 -5.75 13.40
CA VAL A 84 2.91 -4.66 13.87
C VAL A 84 2.77 -3.42 12.97
N GLY A 85 2.90 -2.22 13.53
CA GLY A 85 2.70 -0.97 12.79
C GLY A 85 1.24 -0.54 12.64
N THR A 86 0.28 -1.38 13.07
CA THR A 86 -1.10 -0.91 13.29
C THR A 86 -1.10 0.24 14.29
N THR A 87 -1.92 1.25 14.03
CA THR A 87 -2.04 2.41 14.91
C THR A 87 -3.47 2.59 15.37
N ILE A 88 -3.64 3.08 16.60
CA ILE A 88 -4.92 3.56 17.11
C ILE A 88 -4.73 4.99 17.59
N VAL A 89 -5.44 5.91 16.97
CA VAL A 89 -5.47 7.31 17.40
C VAL A 89 -6.69 7.52 18.26
N ILE A 90 -6.48 8.01 19.48
CA ILE A 90 -7.55 8.35 20.41
C ILE A 90 -7.59 9.87 20.55
N VAL A 91 -8.73 10.48 20.26
CA VAL A 91 -8.96 11.91 20.40
C VAL A 91 -10.10 12.15 21.37
N GLY A 92 -9.88 13.07 22.30
CA GLY A 92 -10.92 13.52 23.22
C GLY A 92 -11.36 14.96 23.00
N SER A 93 -12.57 15.23 23.46
CA SER A 93 -13.16 16.57 23.53
C SER A 93 -14.01 16.72 24.78
N ARG A 94 -14.44 17.96 25.05
CA ARG A 94 -15.20 18.38 26.25
C ARG A 94 -14.47 18.23 27.59
N VAL A 95 -13.17 17.92 27.54
CA VAL A 95 -12.30 17.76 28.71
C VAL A 95 -10.93 18.37 28.42
N PRO A 96 -10.26 19.02 29.38
CA PRO A 96 -8.93 19.60 29.17
C PRO A 96 -7.82 18.55 28.95
N SER A 97 -8.01 17.34 29.47
CA SER A 97 -7.06 16.23 29.35
C SER A 97 -7.79 14.89 29.37
N ILE A 98 -7.38 13.97 28.51
CA ILE A 98 -7.94 12.60 28.46
C ILE A 98 -7.21 11.61 29.37
N GLY A 99 -6.37 12.10 30.29
CA GLY A 99 -5.67 11.27 31.27
C GLY A 99 -4.57 10.39 30.67
N THR A 100 -3.99 9.52 31.49
CA THR A 100 -3.01 8.52 31.06
C THR A 100 -3.72 7.29 30.55
N PHE A 101 -3.29 6.77 29.40
CA PHE A 101 -3.78 5.51 28.87
C PHE A 101 -2.81 4.37 29.19
N THR A 102 -3.38 3.21 29.49
CA THR A 102 -2.66 1.96 29.73
C THR A 102 -3.21 0.89 28.81
N ALA A 103 -2.35 -0.03 28.40
CA ALA A 103 -2.70 -1.20 27.61
C ALA A 103 -2.72 -2.44 28.50
N THR A 104 -3.56 -3.42 28.18
CA THR A 104 -3.58 -4.72 28.88
C THR A 104 -2.40 -5.62 28.51
N SER A 105 -1.62 -5.26 27.50
CA SER A 105 -0.50 -6.05 26.98
C SER A 105 0.62 -5.15 26.48
N ASP A 106 1.86 -5.60 26.60
CA ASP A 106 3.07 -4.84 26.23
C ASP A 106 3.38 -4.83 24.73
N ILE A 107 2.50 -5.36 23.88
CA ILE A 107 2.66 -5.36 22.41
C ILE A 107 2.36 -3.99 21.78
N VAL A 108 2.07 -2.96 22.57
CA VAL A 108 1.81 -1.60 22.10
C VAL A 108 2.63 -0.57 22.88
N THR A 109 2.99 0.50 22.20
CA THR A 109 3.53 1.72 22.81
C THR A 109 2.50 2.83 22.73
N ILE A 110 2.36 3.62 23.81
CA ILE A 110 1.41 4.74 23.88
C ILE A 110 2.18 6.05 23.99
N SER A 111 1.97 6.92 23.01
CA SER A 111 2.52 8.27 22.96
C SER A 111 1.41 9.30 23.18
N SER A 112 1.76 10.44 23.79
CA SER A 112 0.81 11.51 24.12
C SER A 112 1.14 12.80 23.36
N PRO A 113 0.76 12.91 22.07
CA PRO A 113 1.07 14.09 21.25
C PRO A 113 0.43 15.39 21.77
N SER A 114 -0.68 15.32 22.52
CA SER A 114 -1.29 16.48 23.18
C SER A 114 -2.00 16.06 24.47
N SER A 115 -2.59 17.00 25.23
CA SER A 115 -3.39 16.65 26.42
C SER A 115 -4.64 15.83 26.07
N THR A 116 -5.19 15.99 24.86
CA THR A 116 -6.44 15.37 24.39
C THR A 116 -6.25 14.34 23.29
N ALA A 117 -5.02 14.00 22.89
CA ALA A 117 -4.75 12.99 21.87
C ALA A 117 -3.73 11.94 22.35
N ARG A 118 -4.00 10.66 22.09
CA ARG A 118 -3.05 9.55 22.27
C ARG A 118 -2.84 8.86 20.94
N LEU A 119 -1.61 8.44 20.70
CA LEU A 119 -1.23 7.57 19.60
C LEU A 119 -0.77 6.24 20.20
N VAL A 120 -1.46 5.17 19.85
CA VAL A 120 -1.09 3.80 20.22
C VAL A 120 -0.51 3.14 18.98
N THR A 121 0.70 2.59 19.08
CA THR A 121 1.37 1.90 17.98
C THR A 121 1.68 0.47 18.40
N PHE A 122 1.32 -0.49 17.56
CA PHE A 122 1.61 -1.89 17.78
C PHE A 122 3.09 -2.15 17.47
N ILE A 123 3.82 -2.63 18.48
CA ILE A 123 5.23 -3.06 18.38
C ILE A 123 5.36 -4.59 18.30
N GLY A 124 4.25 -5.31 18.54
CA GLY A 124 4.13 -6.75 18.29
C GLY A 124 2.75 -7.09 17.70
N PRO A 125 2.59 -8.27 17.09
CA PRO A 125 1.30 -8.70 16.55
C PRO A 125 0.32 -9.01 17.68
N LEU A 126 -0.97 -8.69 17.48
CA LEU A 126 -2.06 -9.20 18.31
C LEU A 126 -2.63 -10.45 17.63
N PRO A 127 -2.51 -11.64 18.23
CA PRO A 127 -2.98 -12.88 17.61
C PRO A 127 -4.46 -12.87 17.26
N ALA A 128 -4.86 -13.64 16.24
CA ALA A 128 -6.25 -13.83 15.84
C ALA A 128 -7.15 -14.18 17.04
N GLY A 129 -8.31 -13.55 17.12
CA GLY A 129 -9.27 -13.71 18.22
C GLY A 129 -8.84 -13.15 19.59
N ALA A 130 -7.60 -12.68 19.76
CA ALA A 130 -7.13 -12.06 21.00
C ALA A 130 -7.69 -10.64 21.18
N PHE A 131 -7.49 -10.10 22.39
CA PHE A 131 -7.99 -8.79 22.77
C PHE A 131 -6.88 -7.88 23.28
N LEU A 132 -7.01 -6.59 22.96
CA LEU A 132 -6.24 -5.51 23.54
C LEU A 132 -7.20 -4.53 24.21
N GLY A 133 -7.06 -4.36 25.53
CA GLY A 133 -7.74 -3.32 26.27
C GLY A 133 -6.89 -2.05 26.35
N LEU A 134 -7.51 -0.91 26.10
CA LEU A 134 -6.96 0.42 26.30
C LEU A 134 -7.82 1.13 27.34
N ARG A 135 -7.22 1.56 28.44
CA ARG A 135 -7.95 2.16 29.58
C ARG A 135 -7.32 3.47 29.98
N THR A 136 -8.15 4.49 30.19
CA THR A 136 -7.71 5.78 30.71
C THR A 136 -7.99 5.94 32.21
N THR A 137 -7.19 6.77 32.87
CA THR A 137 -7.43 7.28 34.22
C THR A 137 -8.50 8.37 34.29
N LEU A 138 -9.11 8.75 33.16
CA LEU A 138 -10.16 9.76 33.12
C LEU A 138 -11.40 9.33 33.92
N SER A 139 -11.91 10.21 34.78
CA SER A 139 -13.10 9.90 35.60
C SER A 139 -14.40 9.99 34.81
N LEU A 140 -15.31 9.04 35.06
CA LEU A 140 -16.67 9.03 34.50
C LEU A 140 -17.56 10.18 35.00
N THR A 141 -17.20 10.82 36.11
CA THR A 141 -17.94 11.96 36.68
C THR A 141 -17.68 13.29 35.94
N THR A 142 -16.78 13.30 34.97
CA THR A 142 -16.48 14.45 34.11
C THR A 142 -17.16 14.27 32.75
N ALA A 143 -17.63 15.36 32.15
CA ALA A 143 -18.16 15.30 30.80
C ALA A 143 -17.00 15.12 29.81
N PHE A 144 -17.09 14.14 28.92
CA PHE A 144 -16.08 13.90 27.89
C PHE A 144 -16.68 13.18 26.68
N VAL A 145 -15.98 13.28 25.55
CA VAL A 145 -16.14 12.37 24.42
C VAL A 145 -14.76 11.89 24.04
N LEU A 146 -14.59 10.58 23.88
CA LEU A 146 -13.40 9.91 23.37
C LEU A 146 -13.78 9.20 22.07
N THR A 147 -12.98 9.38 21.03
CA THR A 147 -13.11 8.66 19.77
C THR A 147 -11.79 7.98 19.47
N ALA A 148 -11.84 6.69 19.16
CA ALA A 148 -10.69 5.91 18.73
C ALA A 148 -10.86 5.47 17.28
N THR A 149 -9.80 5.61 16.50
CA THR A 149 -9.74 5.16 15.11
C THR A 149 -8.51 4.29 14.93
N LEU A 150 -8.71 3.07 14.43
CA LEU A 150 -7.67 2.11 14.10
C LEU A 150 -7.32 2.20 12.62
N THR A 151 -6.03 2.26 12.32
CA THR A 151 -5.49 2.22 10.96
C THR A 151 -4.51 1.08 10.84
N LEU A 152 -4.77 0.18 9.89
CA LEU A 152 -3.87 -0.91 9.53
C LEU A 152 -2.71 -0.38 8.67
N PRO A 153 -1.53 -1.02 8.72
CA PRO A 153 -0.45 -0.71 7.81
C PRO A 153 -0.80 -1.11 6.37
N GLU A 154 -0.04 -0.58 5.42
CA GLU A 154 -0.19 -0.93 4.00
C GLU A 154 -0.04 -2.45 3.78
N GLY A 155 -0.79 -2.98 2.82
CA GLY A 155 -0.81 -4.42 2.54
C GLY A 155 -1.75 -5.23 3.43
N TYR A 156 -2.49 -4.61 4.34
CA TYR A 156 -3.51 -5.27 5.17
C TYR A 156 -4.88 -4.63 5.01
N VAL A 157 -5.91 -5.46 5.08
CA VAL A 157 -7.32 -5.03 5.06
C VAL A 157 -8.12 -5.80 6.12
N GLY A 158 -9.19 -5.20 6.61
CA GLY A 158 -10.12 -5.85 7.55
C GLY A 158 -11.52 -5.90 6.99
N SER A 159 -11.85 -6.96 6.24
CA SER A 159 -13.17 -7.15 5.67
C SER A 159 -14.22 -7.26 6.77
N GLY A 160 -15.23 -6.37 6.74
CA GLY A 160 -16.28 -6.30 7.75
C GLY A 160 -15.81 -5.74 9.10
N ALA A 161 -14.62 -5.16 9.18
CA ALA A 161 -14.07 -4.65 10.42
C ALA A 161 -14.76 -3.36 10.89
N LYS A 162 -14.78 -3.19 12.22
CA LYS A 162 -15.15 -1.93 12.88
C LYS A 162 -13.87 -1.25 13.38
N SER A 163 -13.38 -0.28 12.63
CA SER A 163 -12.14 0.44 12.93
C SER A 163 -12.32 1.66 13.83
N THR A 164 -13.56 2.10 14.05
CA THR A 164 -13.85 3.29 14.85
C THR A 164 -14.79 2.96 15.99
N ALA A 165 -14.54 3.55 17.16
CA ALA A 165 -15.42 3.49 18.30
C ALA A 165 -15.41 4.82 19.07
N SER A 166 -16.48 5.07 19.82
CA SER A 166 -16.57 6.24 20.69
C SER A 166 -17.14 5.89 22.07
N VAL A 167 -16.71 6.66 23.07
CA VAL A 167 -17.19 6.61 24.46
C VAL A 167 -17.45 8.03 24.91
N SER A 168 -18.63 8.29 25.44
CA SER A 168 -18.98 9.62 25.96
C SER A 168 -19.58 9.52 27.34
N SER A 169 -19.29 10.52 28.17
CA SER A 169 -19.96 10.73 29.46
C SER A 169 -20.56 12.14 29.50
N ASP A 170 -21.79 12.26 29.99
CA ASP A 170 -22.43 13.53 30.36
C ASP A 170 -22.46 13.72 31.88
N ARG A 171 -21.46 13.15 32.60
CA ARG A 171 -21.33 13.12 34.08
C ARG A 171 -22.30 12.19 34.80
N VAL A 172 -23.49 11.97 34.24
CA VAL A 172 -24.52 11.09 34.80
C VAL A 172 -24.53 9.74 34.10
N PHE A 173 -24.50 9.75 32.78
CA PHE A 173 -24.56 8.55 31.96
C PHE A 173 -23.29 8.44 31.11
N CYS A 174 -22.86 7.19 30.91
CA CYS A 174 -21.85 6.87 29.92
C CYS A 174 -22.46 6.00 28.82
N SER A 175 -22.12 6.31 27.57
CA SER A 175 -22.56 5.61 26.37
C SER A 175 -21.40 5.26 25.46
N VAL A 176 -21.56 4.19 24.68
CA VAL A 176 -20.57 3.70 23.72
C VAL A 176 -21.22 3.53 22.35
N SER A 177 -20.44 3.76 21.29
CA SER A 177 -20.88 3.60 19.90
C SER A 177 -19.77 3.11 18.99
#